data_AF-A0A523J8J6-F1
#
_entry.id   AF-A0A523J8J6-F1
#
_cell.length_a   1.000
_cell.length_b   1.000
_cell.length_c   1.000
_cell.angle_alpha   90.00
_cell.angle_beta   90.00
_cell.angle_gamma   90.00
#
_symmetry.space_group_name_H-M   'P 1'
#
loop_
_entity.id
_entity.type
_entity.pdbx_description
1 polymer ?
#
loop_
_entity_poly.entity_id
_entity_poly.type
_entity_poly.pdbx_seq_one_letter_code
_entity_poly.pdbx_strand_id
1 'polypeptide(L)'
;MKVIFLCFFSFSIYAAEVDHYLFMYDNQKDATPVLNKRFNSMLAESIAKQNKNAYVSKKCTSVVAKAGKGFKQGTESKIGRWLRDTYKVDQRPRSINGKGHSYYDESIYFDPKVKDIWPMTILKNLAPIINVGGVYVGGDKIGHMTGVGLSMYTTYLRSRKLGRSEKKAERKAFNFGYLTEITLLGAMGSKVTSFGDLEANYQGYRMFRDLCEKNYVTKNDQGKWHLSKKVDLRVYITPYMNEVFNPSVYTKKRRKLVVNHIDQKYCTEKYFKKSHLISRQRYYKSIARPSPMQLYLKEKIKRGKLDDHLRNHIVNICYETESPISKSLVDYKSLFQILMARLDGHQD
;
A
#
# COMPACT_ATOMS: atom_id res chain seq x y z
N MET A 1 15.52 31.67 25.43
CA MET A 1 14.43 31.22 24.53
C MET A 1 14.92 29.99 23.76
N LYS A 2 14.44 28.77 24.05
CA LYS A 2 14.89 27.55 23.37
C LYS A 2 14.22 27.47 21.99
N VAL A 3 14.96 27.82 20.93
CA VAL A 3 14.53 27.60 19.55
C VAL A 3 14.55 26.09 19.29
N ILE A 4 13.37 25.48 19.33
CA ILE A 4 13.18 24.10 18.87
C ILE A 4 13.27 24.14 17.34
N PHE A 5 14.43 23.78 16.81
CA PHE A 5 14.59 23.48 15.39
C PHE A 5 13.71 22.26 15.07
N LEU A 6 12.48 22.50 14.59
CA LEU A 6 11.69 21.47 13.96
C LEU A 6 12.45 21.04 12.71
N CYS A 7 13.18 19.92 12.83
CA CYS A 7 13.74 19.22 11.68
C CYS A 7 12.56 18.78 10.80
N PHE A 8 12.19 19.62 9.84
CA PHE A 8 11.38 19.23 8.69
C PHE A 8 12.18 18.16 7.96
N PHE A 9 11.96 16.89 8.31
CA PHE A 9 12.30 15.82 7.40
C PHE A 9 11.51 16.09 6.12
N SER A 10 12.23 16.37 5.03
CA SER A 10 11.70 16.47 3.68
C SER A 10 11.13 15.11 3.27
N PHE A 11 9.94 14.78 3.77
CA PHE A 11 9.11 13.68 3.28
C PHE A 11 8.22 14.26 2.20
N SER A 12 8.81 14.64 1.09
CA SER A 12 8.06 14.73 -0.14
C SER A 12 7.80 13.28 -0.52
N ILE A 13 6.58 12.77 -0.47
CA ILE A 13 6.27 11.39 -0.88
C ILE A 13 5.36 11.50 -2.08
N TYR A 14 5.80 10.99 -3.22
CA TYR A 14 4.98 10.91 -4.41
C TYR A 14 4.19 9.61 -4.33
N ALA A 15 3.00 9.66 -3.75
CA ALA A 15 2.01 8.60 -3.86
C ALA A 15 1.14 8.93 -5.07
N ALA A 16 1.27 8.12 -6.12
CA ALA A 16 0.35 8.16 -7.24
C ALA A 16 -0.88 7.33 -6.85
N GLU A 17 -2.08 7.85 -7.07
CA GLU A 17 -3.32 7.09 -6.83
C GLU A 17 -3.38 5.84 -7.72
N VAL A 18 -4.00 4.76 -7.24
CA VAL A 18 -4.17 3.51 -8.00
C VAL A 18 -5.64 3.25 -8.28
N ASP A 19 -6.01 3.07 -9.54
CA ASP A 19 -7.38 2.70 -9.91
C ASP A 19 -7.45 1.23 -10.34
N HIS A 20 -7.82 0.37 -9.40
CA HIS A 20 -8.00 -1.06 -9.63
C HIS A 20 -9.24 -1.41 -10.48
N TYR A 21 -10.20 -0.50 -10.63
CA TYR A 21 -11.44 -0.79 -11.34
C TYR A 21 -11.23 -0.90 -12.85
N LEU A 22 -10.32 -0.07 -13.40
CA LEU A 22 -9.98 -0.01 -14.82
C LEU A 22 -9.54 -1.36 -15.40
N PHE A 23 -8.77 -2.12 -14.62
CA PHE A 23 -8.11 -3.35 -15.09
C PHE A 23 -8.74 -4.61 -14.50
N MET A 24 -10.02 -4.54 -14.13
CA MET A 24 -10.75 -5.67 -13.56
C MET A 24 -11.10 -6.76 -14.60
N TYR A 25 -11.03 -6.45 -15.89
CA TYR A 25 -11.20 -7.42 -16.98
C TYR A 25 -9.89 -8.14 -17.37
N ASP A 26 -8.74 -7.61 -16.96
CA ASP A 26 -7.44 -8.09 -17.42
C ASP A 26 -6.83 -9.10 -16.46
N ASN A 27 -6.19 -10.15 -16.97
CA ASN A 27 -5.34 -11.05 -16.18
C ASN A 27 -3.87 -10.76 -16.42
N GLN A 28 -3.26 -10.07 -15.45
CA GLN A 28 -1.82 -9.80 -15.45
C GLN A 28 -1.01 -11.02 -15.04
N LYS A 29 0.13 -11.24 -15.71
CA LYS A 29 1.10 -12.28 -15.33
C LYS A 29 1.67 -12.01 -13.95
N ASP A 30 1.97 -13.08 -13.21
CA ASP A 30 2.55 -12.98 -11.88
C ASP A 30 3.95 -12.33 -11.93
N ALA A 31 4.06 -11.16 -11.29
CA ALA A 31 5.28 -10.38 -11.17
C ALA A 31 6.25 -10.93 -10.13
N THR A 32 5.83 -11.87 -9.28
CA THR A 32 6.61 -12.39 -8.14
C THR A 32 8.06 -12.71 -8.50
N PRO A 33 8.37 -13.49 -9.57
CA PRO A 33 9.77 -13.88 -9.83
C PRO A 33 10.67 -12.67 -10.13
N VAL A 34 10.16 -11.73 -10.92
CA VAL A 34 10.89 -10.54 -11.34
C VAL A 34 11.05 -9.55 -10.18
N LEU A 35 9.96 -9.34 -9.43
CA LEU A 35 9.94 -8.44 -8.28
C LEU A 35 10.85 -8.95 -7.16
N ASN A 36 10.77 -10.23 -6.79
CA ASN A 36 11.65 -10.84 -5.79
C ASN A 36 13.12 -10.75 -6.22
N LYS A 37 13.44 -11.03 -7.49
CA LYS A 37 14.81 -10.89 -8.00
C LYS A 37 15.33 -9.47 -7.82
N ARG A 38 14.55 -8.46 -8.22
CA ARG A 38 14.92 -7.05 -8.11
C ARG A 38 15.09 -6.62 -6.65
N PHE A 39 14.12 -6.92 -5.80
CA PHE A 39 14.16 -6.57 -4.38
C PHE A 39 15.37 -7.17 -3.67
N ASN A 40 15.62 -8.47 -3.85
CA ASN A 40 16.74 -9.15 -3.21
C ASN A 40 18.10 -8.64 -3.70
N SER A 41 18.24 -8.32 -4.99
CA SER A 41 19.47 -7.67 -5.52
C SER A 41 19.72 -6.34 -4.82
N MET A 42 18.71 -5.47 -4.78
CA MET A 42 18.83 -4.15 -4.14
C MET A 42 19.13 -4.25 -2.65
N LEU A 43 18.51 -5.21 -1.95
CA LEU A 43 18.75 -5.45 -0.53
C LEU A 43 20.17 -5.96 -0.29
N ALA A 44 20.62 -6.96 -1.05
CA ALA A 44 21.96 -7.52 -0.94
C ALA A 44 23.04 -6.47 -1.23
N GLU A 45 22.88 -5.67 -2.28
CA GLU A 45 23.77 -4.54 -2.60
C GLU A 45 23.81 -3.51 -1.45
N SER A 46 22.66 -3.22 -0.85
CA SER A 46 22.55 -2.24 0.24
C SER A 46 23.19 -2.75 1.54
N ILE A 47 23.11 -4.05 1.81
CA ILE A 47 23.80 -4.72 2.93
C ILE A 47 25.31 -4.75 2.68
N ALA A 48 25.74 -5.15 1.48
CA ALA A 48 27.17 -5.21 1.13
C ALA A 48 27.85 -3.84 1.28
N LYS A 49 27.15 -2.75 0.93
CA LYS A 49 27.62 -1.38 1.17
C LYS A 49 27.87 -1.08 2.66
N GLN A 50 27.16 -1.72 3.58
CA GLN A 50 27.39 -1.51 5.02
C GLN A 50 28.74 -2.07 5.49
N ASN A 51 29.26 -3.11 4.83
CA ASN A 51 30.56 -3.73 5.18
C ASN A 51 31.76 -2.90 4.72
N LYS A 52 31.58 -1.93 3.82
CA LYS A 52 32.65 -1.04 3.35
C LYS A 52 32.94 0.11 4.32
N ASN A 53 32.08 0.32 5.32
CA ASN A 53 32.29 1.37 6.32
C ASN A 53 33.35 0.92 7.32
N ALA A 54 34.31 1.80 7.64
CA ALA A 54 35.35 1.55 8.65
C ALA A 54 34.78 1.07 10.00
N TYR A 55 33.56 1.54 10.34
CA TYR A 55 32.81 1.13 11.53
C TYR A 55 31.52 0.39 11.15
N VAL A 56 31.63 -0.91 10.89
CA VAL A 56 30.48 -1.78 10.67
C VAL A 56 29.75 -2.01 12.00
N SER A 57 28.43 -1.79 12.03
CA SER A 57 27.64 -2.03 13.25
C SER A 57 27.64 -3.51 13.63
N LYS A 58 27.78 -3.80 14.92
CA LYS A 58 27.66 -5.16 15.46
C LYS A 58 26.20 -5.67 15.53
N LYS A 59 25.19 -4.79 15.46
CA LYS A 59 23.77 -5.16 15.61
C LYS A 59 23.07 -5.25 14.26
N CYS A 60 22.38 -6.37 14.01
CA CYS A 60 21.59 -6.58 12.78
C CYS A 60 20.60 -5.44 12.54
N THR A 61 19.87 -5.02 13.58
CA THR A 61 18.83 -3.98 13.48
C THR A 61 19.39 -2.65 12.96
N SER A 62 20.62 -2.30 13.34
CA SER A 62 21.31 -1.11 12.84
C SER A 62 21.76 -1.26 11.38
N VAL A 63 22.22 -2.45 10.99
CA VAL A 63 22.58 -2.74 9.60
C VAL A 63 21.36 -2.72 8.70
N VAL A 64 20.27 -3.39 9.08
CA VAL A 64 19.01 -3.41 8.33
C VAL A 64 18.42 -2.00 8.21
N ALA A 65 18.39 -1.21 9.29
CA ALA A 65 17.89 0.16 9.24
C ALA A 65 18.73 1.06 8.29
N LYS A 66 20.05 0.85 8.20
CA LYS A 66 20.92 1.58 7.28
C LYS A 66 20.78 1.06 5.84
N ALA A 67 20.77 -0.25 5.64
CA ALA A 67 20.60 -0.89 4.34
C ALA A 67 19.24 -0.53 3.71
N GLY A 68 18.18 -0.46 4.52
CA GLY A 68 16.86 0.00 4.06
C GLY A 68 16.90 1.40 3.43
N LYS A 69 17.80 2.30 3.87
CA LYS A 69 17.97 3.62 3.23
C LYS A 69 18.45 3.52 1.78
N GLY A 70 19.07 2.40 1.40
CA GLY A 70 19.46 2.10 0.02
C GLY A 70 18.29 2.11 -0.96
N PHE A 71 17.06 1.89 -0.49
CA PHE A 71 15.83 1.98 -1.27
C PHE A 71 15.28 3.41 -1.43
N LYS A 72 15.79 4.42 -0.72
CA LYS A 72 15.28 5.79 -0.81
C LYS A 72 15.72 6.47 -2.11
N GLN A 73 14.82 7.20 -2.78
CA GLN A 73 15.14 8.05 -3.94
C GLN A 73 14.25 9.30 -3.99
N GLY A 74 14.68 10.36 -3.31
CA GLY A 74 13.87 11.58 -3.19
C GLY A 74 12.51 11.23 -2.60
N THR A 75 11.47 11.41 -3.41
CA THR A 75 10.08 11.29 -2.98
C THR A 75 9.44 9.94 -3.16
N GLU A 76 10.12 9.03 -3.84
CA GLU A 76 9.65 7.70 -4.12
C GLU A 76 10.74 6.71 -3.68
N SER A 77 10.37 5.46 -3.44
CA SER A 77 11.40 4.43 -3.33
C SER A 77 11.98 4.09 -4.71
N LYS A 78 13.25 3.68 -4.76
CA LYS A 78 13.90 3.19 -5.98
C LYS A 78 13.17 2.01 -6.61
N ILE A 79 12.55 1.16 -5.81
CA ILE A 79 11.82 -0.02 -6.31
C ILE A 79 10.45 0.36 -6.86
N GLY A 80 9.75 1.32 -6.23
CA GLY A 80 8.49 1.88 -6.74
C GLY A 80 8.70 2.58 -8.08
N ARG A 81 9.76 3.42 -8.17
CA ARG A 81 10.14 4.05 -9.44
C ARG A 81 10.49 3.02 -10.50
N TRP A 82 11.31 2.04 -10.14
CA TRP A 82 11.67 0.96 -11.06
C TRP A 82 10.44 0.19 -11.56
N LEU A 83 9.45 -0.08 -10.72
CA LEU A 83 8.20 -0.69 -11.15
C LEU A 83 7.52 0.20 -12.19
N ARG A 84 7.31 1.48 -11.90
CA ARG A 84 6.70 2.45 -12.83
C ARG A 84 7.32 2.45 -14.22
N ASP A 85 8.64 2.33 -14.30
CA ASP A 85 9.39 2.51 -15.53
C ASP A 85 9.78 1.20 -16.23
N THR A 86 9.60 0.03 -15.60
CA THR A 86 10.07 -1.24 -16.15
C THR A 86 9.10 -1.90 -17.13
N TYR A 87 9.63 -2.48 -18.21
CA TYR A 87 8.90 -3.38 -19.11
C TYR A 87 8.95 -4.85 -18.65
N LYS A 88 9.72 -5.16 -17.61
CA LYS A 88 9.97 -6.53 -17.15
C LYS A 88 8.83 -7.14 -16.33
N VAL A 89 7.86 -6.32 -15.95
CA VAL A 89 6.67 -6.73 -15.19
C VAL A 89 5.44 -6.44 -16.03
N ASP A 90 4.48 -7.37 -16.00
CA ASP A 90 3.20 -7.16 -16.65
C ASP A 90 2.32 -6.23 -15.79
N GLN A 91 2.42 -4.94 -16.08
CA GLN A 91 1.82 -3.89 -15.27
C GLN A 91 0.83 -3.01 -16.06
N ARG A 92 -0.18 -2.47 -15.36
CA ARG A 92 -1.26 -1.65 -15.95
C ARG A 92 -1.70 -0.51 -15.01
N PRO A 93 -1.81 0.75 -15.45
CA PRO A 93 -1.45 1.22 -16.78
C PRO A 93 0.06 1.11 -16.99
N ARG A 94 0.48 0.91 -18.24
CA ARG A 94 1.89 1.00 -18.59
C ARG A 94 2.23 2.47 -18.84
N SER A 95 3.24 2.98 -18.15
CA SER A 95 3.83 4.28 -18.51
C SER A 95 4.53 4.14 -19.87
N ILE A 96 3.95 4.69 -20.94
CA ILE A 96 4.62 4.78 -22.24
C ILE A 96 5.35 6.13 -22.27
N ASN A 97 6.68 6.11 -22.35
CA ASN A 97 7.52 7.32 -22.43
C ASN A 97 7.23 8.37 -21.34
N GLY A 98 6.86 7.95 -20.14
CA GLY A 98 6.56 8.87 -19.03
C GLY A 98 5.23 9.63 -19.16
N LYS A 99 4.40 9.33 -20.17
CA LYS A 99 3.07 9.94 -20.34
C LYS A 99 2.00 8.99 -19.82
N GLY A 100 1.65 9.13 -18.53
CA GLY A 100 0.52 8.44 -17.89
C GLY A 100 -0.85 9.03 -18.20
N HIS A 101 -0.91 10.05 -19.09
CA HIS A 101 -2.12 10.82 -19.39
C HIS A 101 -3.31 9.97 -19.87
N SER A 102 -3.09 8.85 -20.58
CA SER A 102 -4.21 8.16 -21.25
C SER A 102 -5.23 7.53 -20.30
N TYR A 103 -4.85 7.16 -19.08
CA TYR A 103 -5.75 6.43 -18.17
C TYR A 103 -6.35 7.30 -17.06
N TYR A 104 -5.85 8.53 -16.85
CA TYR A 104 -6.39 9.41 -15.81
C TYR A 104 -7.84 9.77 -16.09
N ASP A 105 -8.15 10.11 -17.35
CA ASP A 105 -9.49 10.54 -17.77
C ASP A 105 -10.52 9.39 -17.69
N GLU A 106 -10.04 8.15 -17.80
CA GLU A 106 -10.85 6.95 -17.62
C GLU A 106 -11.05 6.60 -16.15
N SER A 107 -10.18 7.07 -15.24
CA SER A 107 -10.17 6.65 -13.83
C SER A 107 -11.34 7.18 -13.00
N ILE A 108 -11.57 6.56 -11.84
CA ILE A 108 -12.46 7.07 -10.79
C ILE A 108 -11.98 8.40 -10.21
N TYR A 109 -10.70 8.72 -10.39
CA TYR A 109 -10.03 9.90 -9.85
C TYR A 109 -10.02 11.11 -10.79
N PHE A 110 -10.52 10.94 -12.02
CA PHE A 110 -10.65 12.01 -13.00
C PHE A 110 -11.33 13.23 -12.39
N ASP A 111 -10.76 14.41 -12.51
CA ASP A 111 -11.43 15.66 -12.14
C ASP A 111 -11.21 16.67 -13.27
N PRO A 112 -12.27 17.07 -14.01
CA PRO A 112 -12.13 18.00 -15.12
C PRO A 112 -11.64 19.38 -14.67
N LYS A 113 -11.64 19.68 -13.37
CA LYS A 113 -11.10 20.92 -12.80
C LYS A 113 -9.58 20.89 -12.64
N VAL A 114 -8.95 19.71 -12.71
CA VAL A 114 -7.49 19.57 -12.64
C VAL A 114 -6.91 19.92 -14.02
N LYS A 115 -6.41 21.16 -14.13
CA LYS A 115 -5.82 21.70 -15.36
C LYS A 115 -4.52 20.97 -15.73
N ASP A 116 -4.27 20.80 -17.03
CA ASP A 116 -3.03 20.28 -17.60
C ASP A 116 -1.88 21.31 -17.57
N ILE A 117 -1.58 21.83 -16.38
CA ILE A 117 -0.52 22.79 -16.16
C ILE A 117 0.52 22.16 -15.25
N TRP A 118 1.79 22.16 -15.63
CA TRP A 118 2.87 21.71 -14.75
C TRP A 118 2.93 22.61 -13.49
N PRO A 119 3.04 22.07 -12.26
CA PRO A 119 3.26 20.67 -11.91
C PRO A 119 1.98 19.85 -11.66
N MET A 120 0.76 20.39 -11.84
CA MET A 120 -0.51 19.69 -11.54
C MET A 120 -0.73 18.40 -12.34
N THR A 121 -0.09 18.26 -13.50
CA THR A 121 -0.11 17.01 -14.30
C THR A 121 0.46 15.80 -13.55
N ILE A 122 1.28 16.02 -12.51
CA ILE A 122 1.72 14.97 -11.59
C ILE A 122 0.55 14.23 -10.92
N LEU A 123 -0.54 14.94 -10.61
CA LEU A 123 -1.73 14.35 -9.98
C LEU A 123 -2.51 13.44 -10.95
N LYS A 124 -2.18 13.49 -12.24
CA LYS A 124 -2.79 12.66 -13.29
C LYS A 124 -2.04 11.34 -13.53
N ASN A 125 -0.91 11.11 -12.87
CA ASN A 125 -0.19 9.84 -13.02
C ASN A 125 -0.76 8.79 -12.06
N LEU A 126 -1.41 7.77 -12.61
CA LEU A 126 -1.83 6.60 -11.83
C LEU A 126 -0.65 5.65 -11.59
N ALA A 127 -0.62 5.04 -10.41
CA ALA A 127 0.33 3.98 -10.12
C ALA A 127 -0.03 2.71 -10.92
N PRO A 128 0.96 1.97 -11.46
CA PRO A 128 0.70 0.72 -12.15
C PRO A 128 0.29 -0.37 -11.16
N ILE A 129 -0.72 -1.15 -11.50
CA ILE A 129 -1.10 -2.38 -10.82
C ILE A 129 -0.21 -3.51 -11.31
N ILE A 130 0.14 -4.42 -10.41
CA ILE A 130 0.86 -5.66 -10.70
C ILE A 130 0.19 -6.82 -9.97
N ASN A 131 0.25 -8.03 -10.54
CA ASN A 131 -0.15 -9.26 -9.86
C ASN A 131 1.05 -9.83 -9.10
N VAL A 132 0.92 -10.05 -7.79
CA VAL A 132 1.94 -10.71 -6.96
C VAL A 132 1.30 -11.88 -6.22
N GLY A 133 1.55 -13.10 -6.68
CA GLY A 133 1.02 -14.31 -6.04
C GLY A 133 -0.51 -14.38 -6.05
N GLY A 134 -1.15 -13.86 -7.10
CA GLY A 134 -2.60 -13.78 -7.23
C GLY A 134 -3.23 -12.54 -6.61
N VAL A 135 -2.46 -11.69 -5.91
CA VAL A 135 -2.94 -10.42 -5.34
C VAL A 135 -2.53 -9.26 -6.25
N TYR A 136 -3.52 -8.57 -6.78
CA TYR A 136 -3.36 -7.36 -7.58
C TYR A 136 -3.18 -6.17 -6.66
N VAL A 137 -2.01 -5.53 -6.72
CA VAL A 137 -1.65 -4.39 -5.88
C VAL A 137 -1.11 -3.25 -6.72
N GLY A 138 -1.31 -2.03 -6.27
CA GLY A 138 -0.60 -0.87 -6.80
C GLY A 138 0.91 -1.00 -6.58
N GLY A 139 1.71 -0.68 -7.58
CA GLY A 139 3.17 -0.71 -7.52
C GLY A 139 3.74 0.32 -6.56
N ASP A 140 2.99 1.40 -6.30
CA ASP A 140 3.22 2.36 -5.23
C ASP A 140 3.24 1.69 -3.84
N LYS A 141 2.44 0.65 -3.61
CA LYS A 141 2.42 -0.10 -2.33
C LYS A 141 3.78 -0.72 -2.01
N ILE A 142 4.52 -1.19 -3.02
CA ILE A 142 5.91 -1.67 -2.83
C ILE A 142 6.84 -0.52 -2.41
N GLY A 143 6.58 0.68 -2.91
CA GLY A 143 7.27 1.88 -2.46
C GLY A 143 6.95 2.26 -1.02
N HIS A 144 5.69 2.16 -0.62
CA HIS A 144 5.25 2.35 0.76
C HIS A 144 5.92 1.37 1.72
N MET A 145 6.00 0.08 1.35
CA MET A 145 6.70 -0.95 2.14
C MET A 145 8.16 -0.57 2.41
N THR A 146 8.89 -0.11 1.40
CA THR A 146 10.33 0.19 1.53
C THR A 146 10.64 1.60 2.03
N GLY A 147 9.71 2.54 1.90
CA GLY A 147 9.84 3.93 2.33
C GLY A 147 9.24 4.18 3.73
N VAL A 148 7.92 4.18 3.82
CA VAL A 148 7.21 4.46 5.07
C VAL A 148 7.31 3.26 6.02
N GLY A 149 7.27 2.02 5.52
CA GLY A 149 7.50 0.83 6.34
C GLY A 149 8.87 0.82 7.02
N LEU A 150 9.93 1.29 6.35
CA LEU A 150 11.24 1.53 6.97
C LEU A 150 11.16 2.61 8.06
N SER A 151 10.40 3.68 7.82
CA SER A 151 10.22 4.77 8.78
C SER A 151 9.46 4.31 10.03
N MET A 152 8.47 3.44 9.87
CA MET A 152 7.80 2.74 10.97
C MET A 152 8.77 1.84 11.74
N TYR A 153 9.59 1.03 11.05
CA TYR A 153 10.61 0.18 11.68
C TYR A 153 11.64 0.99 12.47
N THR A 154 12.17 2.06 11.90
CA THR A 154 13.12 2.94 12.62
C THR A 154 12.47 3.66 13.81
N THR A 155 11.18 4.01 13.71
CA THR A 155 10.39 4.55 14.83
C THR A 155 10.24 3.53 15.96
N TYR A 156 9.93 2.28 15.61
CA TYR A 156 9.90 1.16 16.55
C TYR A 156 11.26 1.00 17.26
N LEU A 157 12.36 0.92 16.52
CA LEU A 157 13.71 0.78 17.09
C LEU A 157 14.09 1.94 18.03
N ARG A 158 13.81 3.19 17.64
CA ARG A 158 14.03 4.36 18.50
C ARG A 158 13.21 4.27 19.78
N SER A 159 11.97 3.81 19.68
CA SER A 159 11.12 3.64 20.85
C SER A 159 11.62 2.54 21.80
N ARG A 160 12.13 1.42 21.25
CA ARG A 160 12.79 0.37 22.04
C ARG A 160 14.08 0.85 22.71
N LYS A 161 14.88 1.68 22.01
CA LYS A 161 16.09 2.30 22.59
C LYS A 161 15.79 3.20 23.79
N LEU A 162 14.60 3.80 23.84
CA LEU A 162 14.11 4.60 24.96
C LEU A 162 13.48 3.76 26.09
N GLY A 163 13.71 2.43 26.12
CA GLY A 163 13.21 1.54 27.17
C GLY A 163 11.71 1.22 27.09
N ARG A 164 10.99 1.66 26.06
CA ARG A 164 9.55 1.33 25.94
C ARG A 164 9.35 -0.15 25.64
N SER A 165 8.32 -0.76 26.23
CA SER A 165 7.91 -2.14 25.93
C SER A 165 7.61 -2.35 24.45
N GLU A 166 7.65 -3.60 23.99
CA GLU A 166 7.39 -3.96 22.60
C GLU A 166 6.04 -3.43 22.10
N LYS A 167 4.96 -3.72 22.84
CA LYS A 167 3.61 -3.21 22.55
C LYS A 167 3.55 -1.68 22.45
N LYS A 168 4.22 -0.95 23.35
CA LYS A 168 4.28 0.52 23.31
C LYS A 168 5.08 1.03 22.10
N ALA A 169 6.18 0.36 21.76
CA ALA A 169 7.00 0.72 20.61
C ALA A 169 6.29 0.45 19.27
N GLU A 170 5.57 -0.68 19.18
CA GLU A 170 4.77 -1.04 18.03
C GLU A 170 3.60 -0.06 17.85
N ARG A 171 2.84 0.22 18.92
CA ARG A 171 1.78 1.23 18.89
C ARG A 171 2.29 2.60 18.43
N LYS A 172 3.52 2.98 18.82
CA LYS A 172 4.15 4.22 18.35
C LYS A 172 4.45 4.18 16.85
N ALA A 173 4.92 3.05 16.33
CA ALA A 173 5.12 2.88 14.89
C ALA A 173 3.79 2.91 14.12
N PHE A 174 2.72 2.29 14.65
CA PHE A 174 1.40 2.32 14.01
C PHE A 174 0.81 3.72 14.00
N ASN A 175 0.89 4.44 15.12
CA ASN A 175 0.51 5.84 15.18
C ASN A 175 1.30 6.68 14.17
N PHE A 176 2.60 6.43 14.01
CA PHE A 176 3.41 7.12 13.00
C PHE A 176 2.91 6.85 11.58
N GLY A 177 2.76 5.58 11.19
CA GLY A 177 2.26 5.23 9.85
C GLY A 177 0.87 5.81 9.56
N TYR A 178 -0.04 5.71 10.53
CA TYR A 178 -1.38 6.30 10.49
C TYR A 178 -1.34 7.82 10.31
N LEU A 179 -0.56 8.53 11.14
CA LEU A 179 -0.48 9.99 11.06
C LEU A 179 0.18 10.46 9.77
N THR A 180 1.23 9.78 9.30
CA THR A 180 1.87 10.09 8.02
C THR A 180 0.88 9.97 6.87
N GLU A 181 0.10 8.90 6.83
CA GLU A 181 -0.94 8.71 5.81
C GLU A 181 -1.99 9.82 5.86
N ILE A 182 -2.63 10.05 7.02
CA ILE A 182 -3.74 11.00 7.08
C ILE A 182 -3.29 12.46 6.93
N THR A 183 -2.10 12.84 7.37
CA THR A 183 -1.67 14.26 7.41
C THR A 183 -0.87 14.66 6.18
N LEU A 184 0.20 13.91 5.88
CA LEU A 184 1.19 14.30 4.86
C LEU A 184 0.81 13.80 3.48
N LEU A 185 0.14 12.64 3.38
CA LEU A 185 -0.21 12.01 2.10
C LEU A 185 -1.66 12.29 1.72
N GLY A 186 -2.58 12.10 2.67
CA GLY A 186 -4.01 12.09 2.41
C GLY A 186 -4.73 13.42 2.59
N ALA A 187 -4.67 14.09 3.75
CA ALA A 187 -5.50 15.28 3.98
C ALA A 187 -4.97 16.56 3.29
N MET A 188 -3.65 16.74 3.17
CA MET A 188 -3.06 17.93 2.57
C MET A 188 -2.73 17.78 1.07
N GLY A 189 -2.50 16.55 0.59
CA GLY A 189 -2.08 16.26 -0.79
C GLY A 189 -3.24 15.80 -1.68
N SER A 190 -3.62 14.52 -1.60
CA SER A 190 -4.54 13.89 -2.57
C SER A 190 -6.02 13.89 -2.16
N LYS A 191 -6.32 14.24 -0.90
CA LYS A 191 -7.66 14.16 -0.27
C LYS A 191 -8.19 12.72 -0.16
N VAL A 192 -7.28 11.73 -0.18
CA VAL A 192 -7.52 10.29 -0.09
C VAL A 192 -6.72 9.72 1.07
N THR A 193 -7.34 8.94 1.96
CA THR A 193 -6.63 8.12 2.95
C THR A 193 -6.70 6.67 2.47
N SER A 194 -5.58 6.11 2.00
CA SER A 194 -5.56 4.76 1.46
C SER A 194 -5.35 3.74 2.57
N PHE A 195 -6.34 2.87 2.77
CA PHE A 195 -6.19 1.73 3.66
C PHE A 195 -5.23 0.69 3.08
N GLY A 196 -5.09 0.64 1.75
CA GLY A 196 -4.08 -0.13 1.05
C GLY A 196 -2.66 0.33 1.36
N ASP A 197 -2.43 1.65 1.42
CA ASP A 197 -1.13 2.22 1.83
C ASP A 197 -0.82 1.95 3.29
N LEU A 198 -1.81 2.06 4.18
CA LEU A 198 -1.63 1.73 5.60
C LEU A 198 -1.22 0.27 5.82
N GLU A 199 -1.83 -0.66 5.08
CA GLU A 199 -1.43 -2.06 5.09
C GLU A 199 -0.01 -2.23 4.53
N ALA A 200 0.31 -1.57 3.41
CA ALA A 200 1.63 -1.64 2.82
C ALA A 200 2.74 -1.10 3.73
N ASN A 201 2.47 0.00 4.41
CA ASN A 201 3.35 0.57 5.43
C ASN A 201 3.61 -0.44 6.55
N TYR A 202 2.55 -1.09 7.05
CA TYR A 202 2.66 -2.12 8.10
C TYR A 202 3.44 -3.35 7.63
N GLN A 203 3.16 -3.87 6.44
CA GLN A 203 3.84 -5.05 5.91
C GLN A 203 5.32 -4.76 5.61
N GLY A 204 5.66 -3.54 5.20
CA GLY A 204 7.04 -3.07 5.12
C GLY A 204 7.73 -3.04 6.49
N TYR A 205 7.05 -2.51 7.52
CA TYR A 205 7.53 -2.55 8.91
C TYR A 205 7.84 -3.97 9.37
N ARG A 206 6.91 -4.90 9.16
CA ARG A 206 7.05 -6.31 9.49
C ARG A 206 8.22 -6.96 8.73
N MET A 207 8.32 -6.70 7.42
CA MET A 207 9.41 -7.18 6.59
C MET A 207 10.78 -6.75 7.13
N PHE A 208 10.97 -5.47 7.50
CA PHE A 208 12.24 -5.01 8.06
C PHE A 208 12.55 -5.60 9.44
N ARG A 209 11.54 -5.93 10.26
CA ARG A 209 11.75 -6.69 11.51
C ARG A 209 12.22 -8.11 11.23
N ASP A 210 11.49 -8.79 10.34
CA ASP A 210 11.74 -10.18 9.96
C ASP A 210 13.16 -10.36 9.41
N LEU A 211 13.75 -9.35 8.75
CA LEU A 211 15.13 -9.42 8.25
C LEU A 211 16.15 -9.83 9.32
N CYS A 212 15.95 -9.39 10.56
CA CYS A 212 16.77 -9.81 11.70
C CYS A 212 16.13 -10.97 12.47
N GLU A 213 14.84 -10.87 12.79
CA GLU A 213 14.14 -11.82 13.67
C GLU A 213 14.06 -13.23 13.06
N LYS A 214 14.08 -13.35 11.73
CA LYS A 214 14.06 -14.61 10.98
C LYS A 214 15.40 -14.93 10.31
N ASN A 215 16.47 -14.24 10.69
CA ASN A 215 17.83 -14.47 10.21
C ASN A 215 17.95 -14.43 8.67
N TYR A 216 17.26 -13.51 7.98
CA TYR A 216 17.56 -13.23 6.56
C TYR A 216 18.88 -12.50 6.40
N VAL A 217 19.27 -11.69 7.40
CA VAL A 217 20.52 -10.94 7.42
C VAL A 217 21.39 -11.44 8.57
N THR A 218 22.50 -12.09 8.24
CA THR A 218 23.44 -12.68 9.20
C THR A 218 24.87 -12.26 8.86
N LYS A 219 25.82 -12.62 9.75
CA LYS A 219 27.25 -12.52 9.44
C LYS A 219 27.74 -13.84 8.84
N ASN A 220 28.65 -13.76 7.88
CA ASN A 220 29.41 -14.91 7.41
C ASN A 220 30.62 -15.19 8.33
N ASP A 221 31.41 -16.20 7.98
CA ASP A 221 32.60 -16.61 8.75
C ASP A 221 33.67 -15.51 8.85
N GLN A 222 33.68 -14.56 7.91
CA GLN A 222 34.55 -13.38 7.94
C GLN A 222 33.97 -12.23 8.78
N GLY A 223 32.86 -12.44 9.49
CA GLY A 223 32.16 -11.43 10.28
C GLY A 223 31.44 -10.35 9.47
N LYS A 224 31.34 -10.50 8.14
CA LYS A 224 30.68 -9.54 7.23
C LYS A 224 29.19 -9.84 7.11
N TRP A 225 28.37 -8.79 7.09
CA TRP A 225 26.93 -8.93 6.93
C TRP A 225 26.57 -9.34 5.51
N HIS A 226 25.65 -10.29 5.35
CA HIS A 226 25.11 -10.67 4.05
C HIS A 226 23.64 -11.07 4.18
N LEU A 227 22.99 -11.16 3.03
CA LEU A 227 21.67 -11.76 2.92
C LEU A 227 21.87 -13.28 2.85
N SER A 228 21.52 -14.00 3.92
CA SER A 228 21.67 -15.46 4.02
C SER A 228 20.52 -16.22 3.34
N LYS A 229 19.34 -15.58 3.24
CA LYS A 229 18.14 -16.14 2.61
C LYS A 229 17.47 -15.07 1.75
N LYS A 230 16.92 -15.47 0.61
CA LYS A 230 16.12 -14.57 -0.22
C LYS A 230 14.79 -14.28 0.47
N VAL A 231 14.40 -13.01 0.46
CA VAL A 231 13.08 -12.55 0.89
C VAL A 231 12.07 -12.86 -0.22
N ASP A 232 10.99 -13.55 0.14
CA ASP A 232 9.83 -13.69 -0.73
C ASP A 232 8.78 -12.64 -0.35
N LEU A 233 8.53 -11.69 -1.25
CA LEU A 233 7.60 -10.60 -1.01
C LEU A 233 6.16 -11.08 -0.86
N ARG A 234 5.79 -12.26 -1.38
CA ARG A 234 4.45 -12.83 -1.21
C ARG A 234 4.05 -12.99 0.27
N VAL A 235 5.02 -13.13 1.17
CA VAL A 235 4.78 -13.23 2.63
C VAL A 235 4.22 -11.93 3.22
N TYR A 236 4.44 -10.81 2.53
CA TYR A 236 4.09 -9.47 2.97
C TYR A 236 3.03 -8.81 2.10
N ILE A 237 2.76 -9.33 0.90
CA ILE A 237 1.64 -8.87 0.07
C ILE A 237 0.35 -9.49 0.57
N THR A 238 -0.64 -8.66 0.89
CA THR A 238 -1.94 -9.11 1.39
C THR A 238 -3.08 -8.50 0.57
N PRO A 239 -4.26 -9.15 0.54
CA PRO A 239 -5.43 -8.57 -0.12
C PRO A 239 -5.82 -7.18 0.39
N TYR A 240 -5.48 -6.85 1.64
CA TYR A 240 -5.72 -5.53 2.22
C TYR A 240 -4.92 -4.40 1.55
N MET A 241 -3.97 -4.70 0.66
CA MET A 241 -3.29 -3.70 -0.17
C MET A 241 -4.08 -3.32 -1.45
N ASN A 242 -5.11 -4.09 -1.81
CA ASN A 242 -5.95 -3.83 -2.97
C ASN A 242 -7.09 -2.87 -2.59
N GLU A 243 -7.20 -1.73 -3.28
CA GLU A 243 -8.16 -0.67 -2.90
C GLU A 243 -9.60 -0.92 -3.35
N VAL A 244 -9.89 -2.00 -4.08
CA VAL A 244 -11.28 -2.46 -4.27
C VAL A 244 -11.70 -3.32 -3.09
N PHE A 245 -10.80 -4.18 -2.58
CA PHE A 245 -11.04 -5.02 -1.41
C PHE A 245 -10.98 -4.25 -0.08
N ASN A 246 -10.06 -3.30 0.01
CA ASN A 246 -9.81 -2.47 1.20
C ASN A 246 -9.89 -0.98 0.81
N PRO A 247 -11.12 -0.45 0.64
CA PRO A 247 -11.35 0.84 0.01
C PRO A 247 -10.73 2.01 0.78
N SER A 248 -10.43 3.07 0.04
CA SER A 248 -9.91 4.31 0.61
C SER A 248 -11.03 5.17 1.22
N VAL A 249 -10.66 6.07 2.14
CA VAL A 249 -11.51 7.13 2.65
C VAL A 249 -11.23 8.42 1.89
N TYR A 250 -12.27 9.20 1.61
CA TYR A 250 -12.17 10.43 0.83
C TYR A 250 -12.76 11.62 1.60
N THR A 251 -12.23 12.82 1.37
CA THR A 251 -12.95 14.05 1.75
C THR A 251 -14.34 14.10 1.07
N LYS A 252 -15.31 14.81 1.65
CA LYS A 252 -16.70 14.86 1.12
C LYS A 252 -16.78 15.17 -0.38
N LYS A 253 -16.02 16.17 -0.86
CA LYS A 253 -15.99 16.55 -2.29
C LYS A 253 -15.39 15.44 -3.15
N ARG A 254 -14.27 14.86 -2.72
CA ARG A 254 -13.59 13.77 -3.45
C ARG A 254 -14.45 12.49 -3.46
N ARG A 255 -15.13 12.17 -2.34
CA ARG A 255 -16.07 11.04 -2.25
C ARG A 255 -17.17 11.19 -3.30
N LYS A 256 -17.82 12.35 -3.38
CA LYS A 256 -18.92 12.58 -4.35
C LYS A 256 -18.46 12.30 -5.78
N LEU A 257 -17.27 12.78 -6.15
CA LEU A 257 -16.68 12.55 -7.47
C LEU A 257 -16.40 11.06 -7.71
N VAL A 258 -15.68 10.41 -6.78
CA VAL A 258 -15.31 8.99 -6.92
C VAL A 258 -16.54 8.08 -6.96
N VAL A 259 -17.51 8.30 -6.06
CA VAL A 259 -18.75 7.54 -6.00
C VAL A 259 -19.55 7.68 -7.29
N ASN A 260 -19.69 8.90 -7.82
CA ASN A 260 -20.38 9.11 -9.09
C ASN A 260 -19.71 8.36 -10.25
N HIS A 261 -18.37 8.35 -10.32
CA HIS A 261 -17.67 7.59 -11.34
C HIS A 261 -17.81 6.08 -11.17
N ILE A 262 -17.77 5.58 -9.93
CA ILE A 262 -17.98 4.15 -9.65
C ILE A 262 -19.40 3.75 -10.06
N ASP A 263 -20.40 4.54 -9.67
CA ASP A 263 -21.80 4.30 -9.99
C ASP A 263 -22.04 4.23 -11.50
N GLN A 264 -21.61 5.27 -12.23
CA GLN A 264 -21.83 5.38 -13.67
C GLN A 264 -21.08 4.33 -14.48
N LYS A 265 -19.84 3.99 -14.09
CA LYS A 265 -18.95 3.13 -14.91
C LYS A 265 -19.02 1.66 -14.52
N TYR A 266 -19.18 1.36 -13.23
CA TYR A 266 -18.94 0.02 -12.68
C TYR A 266 -20.15 -0.61 -12.00
N CYS A 267 -21.18 0.17 -11.63
CA CYS A 267 -22.46 -0.38 -11.18
C CYS A 267 -23.31 -0.81 -12.39
N THR A 268 -22.77 -1.75 -13.20
CA THR A 268 -23.46 -2.36 -14.35
C THR A 268 -23.47 -3.89 -14.23
N GLU A 269 -24.54 -4.55 -14.67
CA GLU A 269 -24.62 -6.02 -14.66
C GLU A 269 -23.48 -6.62 -15.49
N LYS A 270 -23.18 -5.99 -16.63
CA LYS A 270 -22.05 -6.35 -17.48
C LYS A 270 -20.73 -6.36 -16.70
N TYR A 271 -20.44 -5.32 -15.91
CA TYR A 271 -19.21 -5.25 -15.12
C TYR A 271 -19.15 -6.38 -14.08
N PHE A 272 -20.23 -6.60 -13.32
CA PHE A 272 -20.27 -7.65 -12.30
C PHE A 272 -20.17 -9.08 -12.88
N LYS A 273 -20.76 -9.33 -14.05
CA LYS A 273 -20.77 -10.65 -14.70
C LYS A 273 -19.53 -10.94 -15.54
N LYS A 274 -18.96 -9.92 -16.20
CA LYS A 274 -17.89 -10.09 -17.19
C LYS A 274 -16.50 -9.73 -16.67
N SER A 275 -16.39 -8.92 -15.61
CA SER A 275 -15.09 -8.64 -14.98
C SER A 275 -14.69 -9.74 -13.99
N HIS A 276 -13.46 -9.69 -13.49
CA HIS A 276 -12.96 -10.55 -12.43
C HIS A 276 -13.28 -10.05 -11.02
N LEU A 277 -14.15 -9.05 -10.85
CA LEU A 277 -14.47 -8.47 -9.53
C LEU A 277 -14.88 -9.55 -8.53
N ILE A 278 -15.92 -10.33 -8.85
CA ILE A 278 -16.49 -11.31 -7.91
C ILE A 278 -15.52 -12.45 -7.61
N SER A 279 -14.84 -12.99 -8.63
CA SER A 279 -13.88 -14.08 -8.43
C SER A 279 -12.66 -13.62 -7.61
N ARG A 280 -12.15 -12.41 -7.85
CA ARG A 280 -11.05 -11.83 -7.06
C ARG A 280 -11.47 -11.57 -5.62
N GLN A 281 -12.64 -10.99 -5.39
CA GLN A 281 -13.14 -10.75 -4.03
C GLN A 281 -13.30 -12.06 -3.24
N ARG A 282 -13.80 -13.12 -3.87
CA ARG A 282 -13.88 -14.47 -3.26
C ARG A 282 -12.51 -15.03 -2.94
N TYR A 283 -11.58 -14.97 -3.89
CA TYR A 283 -10.21 -15.42 -3.67
C TYR A 283 -9.52 -14.65 -2.54
N TYR A 284 -9.59 -13.32 -2.56
CA TYR A 284 -9.02 -12.46 -1.54
C TYR A 284 -9.57 -12.76 -0.16
N LYS A 285 -10.89 -12.94 -0.01
CA LYS A 285 -11.46 -13.35 1.26
C LYS A 285 -10.92 -14.70 1.74
N SER A 286 -10.71 -15.65 0.84
CA SER A 286 -10.20 -16.99 1.21
C SER A 286 -8.79 -16.97 1.79
N ILE A 287 -7.99 -15.95 1.47
CA ILE A 287 -6.60 -15.82 1.93
C ILE A 287 -6.38 -14.62 2.88
N ALA A 288 -7.34 -13.71 3.01
CA ALA A 288 -7.21 -12.52 3.83
C ALA A 288 -7.16 -12.88 5.31
N ARG A 289 -6.16 -12.33 6.01
CA ARG A 289 -6.05 -12.39 7.48
C ARG A 289 -5.80 -10.98 8.00
N PRO A 290 -6.67 -10.42 8.87
CA PRO A 290 -6.48 -9.07 9.40
C PRO A 290 -5.10 -8.92 10.04
N SER A 291 -4.35 -7.92 9.60
CA SER A 291 -3.09 -7.58 10.23
C SER A 291 -3.31 -6.82 11.55
N PRO A 292 -2.33 -6.76 12.46
CA PRO A 292 -2.37 -5.85 13.60
C PRO A 292 -2.67 -4.39 13.23
N MET A 293 -2.28 -3.95 12.03
CA MET A 293 -2.67 -2.63 11.53
C MET A 293 -4.17 -2.56 11.22
N GLN A 294 -4.76 -3.58 10.56
CA GLN A 294 -6.20 -3.62 10.32
C GLN A 294 -7.00 -3.57 11.63
N LEU A 295 -6.58 -4.34 12.65
CA LEU A 295 -7.22 -4.31 13.98
C LEU A 295 -7.10 -2.93 14.64
N TYR A 296 -5.93 -2.29 14.53
CA TYR A 296 -5.70 -0.94 15.02
C TYR A 296 -6.59 0.10 14.31
N LEU A 297 -6.78 -0.01 12.99
CA LEU A 297 -7.67 0.87 12.23
C LEU A 297 -9.15 0.65 12.60
N LYS A 298 -9.58 -0.61 12.77
CA LYS A 298 -10.93 -0.95 13.27
C LYS A 298 -11.21 -0.31 14.63
N GLU A 299 -10.23 -0.32 15.55
CA GLU A 299 -10.34 0.35 16.85
C GLU A 299 -10.49 1.89 16.70
N LYS A 300 -9.85 2.50 15.69
CA LYS A 300 -9.98 3.93 15.41
C LYS A 300 -11.35 4.27 14.84
N ILE A 301 -11.85 3.46 13.91
CA ILE A 301 -13.20 3.61 13.33
C ILE A 301 -14.26 3.51 14.42
N LYS A 302 -14.20 2.46 15.26
CA LYS A 302 -15.14 2.26 16.38
C LYS A 302 -15.19 3.45 17.36
N ARG A 303 -14.09 4.20 17.47
CA ARG A 303 -13.98 5.39 18.34
C ARG A 303 -14.27 6.71 17.63
N GLY A 304 -14.73 6.69 16.38
CA GLY A 304 -14.97 7.89 15.58
C GLY A 304 -13.70 8.70 15.26
N LYS A 305 -12.52 8.08 15.34
CA LYS A 305 -11.23 8.74 15.04
C LYS A 305 -10.78 8.60 13.59
N LEU A 306 -11.48 7.77 12.83
CA LEU A 306 -11.28 7.49 11.41
C LEU A 306 -12.64 7.16 10.80
N ASP A 307 -12.94 7.69 9.62
CA ASP A 307 -14.18 7.36 8.91
C ASP A 307 -14.19 5.86 8.56
N ASP A 308 -15.38 5.28 8.57
CA ASP A 308 -15.55 3.92 8.06
C ASP A 308 -15.36 3.89 6.54
N HIS A 309 -14.29 3.24 6.11
CA HIS A 309 -13.96 3.01 4.72
C HIS A 309 -14.94 2.09 3.98
N LEU A 310 -15.66 1.20 4.67
CA LEU A 310 -16.50 0.18 4.03
C LEU A 310 -17.66 0.81 3.27
N ARG A 311 -18.12 2.00 3.67
CA ARG A 311 -19.12 2.79 2.92
C ARG A 311 -18.68 3.17 1.49
N ASN A 312 -17.39 3.05 1.19
CA ASN A 312 -16.82 3.32 -0.13
C ASN A 312 -16.51 2.03 -0.91
N HIS A 313 -16.88 0.86 -0.38
CA HIS A 313 -16.81 -0.39 -1.12
C HIS A 313 -17.83 -0.37 -2.26
N ILE A 314 -17.45 -0.86 -3.45
CA ILE A 314 -18.29 -0.81 -4.66
C ILE A 314 -19.70 -1.38 -4.44
N VAL A 315 -19.83 -2.48 -3.70
CA VAL A 315 -21.14 -3.08 -3.40
C VAL A 315 -22.04 -2.13 -2.61
N ASN A 316 -21.48 -1.41 -1.64
CA ASN A 316 -22.25 -0.46 -0.84
C ASN A 316 -22.60 0.77 -1.68
N ILE A 317 -21.68 1.23 -2.54
CA ILE A 317 -21.94 2.33 -3.47
C ILE A 317 -23.09 1.98 -4.42
N CYS A 318 -23.03 0.84 -5.11
CA CYS A 318 -24.07 0.43 -6.07
C CYS A 318 -25.45 0.16 -5.42
N TYR A 319 -25.46 -0.09 -4.11
CA TYR A 319 -26.70 -0.26 -3.34
C TYR A 319 -27.26 1.09 -2.87
N GLU A 320 -26.41 2.01 -2.42
CA GLU A 320 -26.80 3.36 -1.97
C GLU A 320 -27.44 4.22 -3.08
N THR A 321 -27.09 3.98 -4.35
CA THR A 321 -27.50 4.82 -5.48
C THR A 321 -28.82 4.40 -6.17
N GLU A 322 -29.54 3.40 -5.65
CA GLU A 322 -30.75 2.83 -6.29
C GLU A 322 -30.55 2.42 -7.77
N SER A 323 -29.31 2.12 -8.17
CA SER A 323 -29.00 1.66 -9.54
C SER A 323 -29.92 0.49 -9.94
N PRO A 324 -30.32 0.32 -11.22
CA PRO A 324 -31.23 -0.76 -11.67
C PRO A 324 -30.83 -2.17 -11.23
N ILE A 325 -29.56 -2.36 -10.88
CA ILE A 325 -28.97 -3.61 -10.38
C ILE A 325 -29.22 -3.85 -8.89
N SER A 326 -29.57 -2.84 -8.11
CA SER A 326 -29.99 -2.99 -6.70
C SER A 326 -31.11 -4.02 -6.52
N LYS A 327 -32.00 -4.16 -7.51
CA LYS A 327 -33.08 -5.16 -7.56
C LYS A 327 -32.61 -6.57 -7.92
N SER A 328 -31.51 -6.73 -8.67
CA SER A 328 -30.91 -8.03 -9.01
C SER A 328 -29.75 -8.44 -8.09
N LEU A 329 -29.24 -7.52 -7.28
CA LEU A 329 -28.21 -7.76 -6.26
C LEU A 329 -28.74 -8.50 -5.03
N VAL A 330 -30.02 -8.84 -4.92
CA VAL A 330 -30.56 -9.59 -3.76
C VAL A 330 -29.80 -10.90 -3.53
N ASP A 331 -29.40 -11.60 -4.61
CA ASP A 331 -28.54 -12.80 -4.55
C ASP A 331 -27.06 -12.51 -4.25
N TYR A 332 -26.58 -11.31 -4.61
CA TYR A 332 -25.22 -10.88 -4.29
C TYR A 332 -25.13 -10.26 -2.89
N LYS A 333 -26.24 -9.80 -2.31
CA LYS A 333 -26.38 -9.25 -0.97
C LYS A 333 -26.33 -10.35 0.07
N SER A 334 -26.93 -11.51 -0.17
CA SER A 334 -26.73 -12.70 0.67
C SER A 334 -25.27 -13.15 0.63
N LEU A 335 -24.68 -13.24 -0.56
CA LEU A 335 -23.26 -13.55 -0.72
C LEU A 335 -22.38 -12.50 -0.03
N PHE A 336 -22.69 -11.21 -0.14
CA PHE A 336 -21.89 -10.11 0.40
C PHE A 336 -22.10 -9.87 1.90
N GLN A 337 -23.30 -10.03 2.44
CA GLN A 337 -23.55 -10.05 3.89
C GLN A 337 -22.84 -11.25 4.53
N ILE A 338 -22.78 -12.40 3.85
CA ILE A 338 -21.92 -13.54 4.24
C ILE A 338 -20.42 -13.22 4.02
N LEU A 339 -20.05 -12.37 3.05
CA LEU A 339 -18.69 -11.86 2.83
C LEU A 339 -18.23 -10.90 3.94
N MET A 340 -19.09 -9.98 4.36
CA MET A 340 -18.82 -8.92 5.35
C MET A 340 -18.95 -9.40 6.79
N ALA A 341 -19.92 -10.26 7.11
CA ALA A 341 -20.09 -10.82 8.47
C ALA A 341 -18.87 -11.63 8.97
N ARG A 342 -18.01 -12.12 8.08
CA ARG A 342 -16.73 -12.78 8.44
C ARG A 342 -15.53 -11.83 8.52
N LEU A 343 -15.57 -10.65 7.90
CA LEU A 343 -14.57 -9.60 8.13
C LEU A 343 -14.84 -8.87 9.46
N ASP A 344 -16.10 -8.88 9.89
CA ASP A 344 -16.52 -8.44 11.22
C ASP A 344 -16.43 -9.49 12.32
N GLY A 345 -15.92 -10.68 12.01
CA GLY A 345 -15.81 -11.81 12.92
C GLY A 345 -15.27 -11.44 14.30
N HIS A 346 -16.22 -11.27 15.23
CA HIS A 346 -16.29 -12.05 16.45
C HIS A 346 -15.42 -13.32 16.34
N GLN A 347 -14.38 -13.38 17.16
CA GLN A 347 -14.01 -14.64 17.76
C GLN A 347 -15.11 -14.99 18.76
N ASP A 348 -15.42 -16.28 18.83
CA ASP A 348 -16.27 -16.89 19.85
C ASP A 348 -16.02 -16.35 21.26
#